data_AF-A0A5C7CEQ0-F1
#
_entry.id   AF-A0A5C7CEQ0-F1
#
_cell.length_a   1.000
_cell.length_b   1.000
_cell.length_c   1.000
_cell.angle_alpha   90.00
_cell.angle_beta   90.00
_cell.angle_gamma   90.00
#
_symmetry.space_group_name_H-M   'P 1'
#
loop_
_entity.id
_entity.type
_entity.pdbx_description
1 polymer ?
#
loop_
_entity_poly.entity_id
_entity_poly.type
_entity_poly.pdbx_seq_one_letter_code
_entity_poly.pdbx_strand_id
1 'polypeptide(L)'
;MFSLDSLLQDAFPHRNTPAWQRSLLRTLLFEKEFKQFAADYPHLKGLDLIEQVVDYFNLSCELVDGDLENIPSQGPVVLVANHPIGSLDGLVLLRAVAAVRPDVKVVASQLLTYIEPLRSLFVPVDNVAYKTSRKQIEGMQQQLDNQGALILFPAGEVSRMSPKGIRDGHWHTGFLRLAAKARAPIVPIHISARNSNLFYFTSLVYRPLSTLLLVREMFQQRGGRIKIRVGGRVPFANWHDGHTSAKDLAERFRRHVYRLGQGKPGLFASESPIALPEDRLELKKALANCERLGVTPDGKTIYLYRRHDEARTPILRELGRLREIAFRAVGEGSGRRRDLDSYDDDYYHLVLWDEEELEIVGAYRFIPTAEQIARKGLESIYSNSLFHYDRDMEPILAQGIELGRSFIQPAYWGKRGLDYLWLGIGAYLSKYPQYRYLFGPVSISGGMPLAARDLLIAFYRLYFSPDHAFAQSRRPYPASLPQVLAQFAGDNYQEDLVRLKSLLSNIGCSIPTLYKQYTELCEPGGVQFIDFGTDPAFNNCIDGLVLVDTTRLKPSRYQRYIAVHQPQPAETA
;
A
#
# COMPACT_ATOMS: atom_id res chain seq x y z
N MET A 1 -11.07 31.09 -18.63
CA MET A 1 -12.02 30.67 -19.70
C MET A 1 -11.21 30.59 -20.98
N PHE A 2 -11.24 29.46 -21.71
CA PHE A 2 -10.43 29.28 -22.92
C PHE A 2 -10.85 30.33 -23.97
N SER A 3 -9.94 31.25 -24.30
CA SER A 3 -10.11 32.24 -25.36
C SER A 3 -8.95 32.09 -26.33
N LEU A 4 -9.28 32.03 -27.62
CA LEU A 4 -8.27 31.95 -28.67
C LEU A 4 -7.32 33.14 -28.61
N ASP A 5 -7.85 34.30 -28.22
CA ASP A 5 -7.11 35.55 -28.16
C ASP A 5 -6.09 35.54 -27.00
N SER A 6 -6.44 34.98 -25.83
CA SER A 6 -5.49 34.83 -24.71
C SER A 6 -4.41 33.80 -25.02
N LEU A 7 -4.76 32.71 -25.72
CA LEU A 7 -3.82 31.66 -26.09
C LEU A 7 -2.80 32.15 -27.14
N LEU A 8 -3.25 32.90 -28.15
CA LEU A 8 -2.37 33.50 -29.15
C LEU A 8 -1.46 34.57 -28.56
N GLN A 9 -1.95 35.34 -27.58
CA GLN A 9 -1.20 36.41 -26.93
C GLN A 9 -0.11 35.87 -25.99
N ASP A 10 -0.38 34.78 -25.27
CA ASP A 10 0.61 34.13 -24.39
C ASP A 10 1.60 33.24 -25.16
N ALA A 11 1.15 32.46 -26.15
CA ALA A 11 2.00 31.52 -26.87
C ALA A 11 2.78 32.15 -28.04
N PHE A 12 2.25 33.22 -28.65
CA PHE A 12 2.86 33.90 -29.80
C PHE A 12 2.72 35.44 -29.70
N PRO A 13 3.26 36.08 -28.66
CA PRO A 13 3.05 37.50 -28.35
C PRO A 13 3.46 38.48 -29.48
N HIS A 14 4.33 38.05 -30.40
CA HIS A 14 4.86 38.89 -31.48
C HIS A 14 4.27 38.60 -32.86
N ARG A 15 3.25 37.73 -32.98
CA ARG A 15 2.73 37.28 -34.28
C ARG A 15 1.34 37.85 -34.56
N ASN A 16 1.27 38.81 -35.48
CA ASN A 16 -0.01 39.43 -35.86
C ASN A 16 -0.80 38.49 -36.80
N THR A 17 -1.74 37.74 -36.23
CA THR A 17 -2.55 36.75 -36.97
C THR A 17 -3.71 37.43 -37.72
N PRO A 18 -3.79 37.31 -39.06
CA PRO A 18 -4.89 37.84 -39.87
C PRO A 18 -6.28 37.36 -39.42
N ALA A 19 -7.31 38.18 -39.62
CA ALA A 19 -8.69 37.90 -39.18
C ALA A 19 -9.26 36.57 -39.75
N TRP A 20 -8.94 36.24 -41.00
CA TRP A 20 -9.36 34.97 -41.61
C TRP A 20 -8.68 33.75 -40.95
N GLN A 21 -7.41 33.87 -40.55
CA GLN A 21 -6.70 32.82 -39.81
C GLN A 21 -7.28 32.65 -38.42
N ARG A 22 -7.64 33.75 -37.75
CA ARG A 22 -8.33 33.70 -36.45
C ARG A 22 -9.66 32.97 -36.57
N SER A 23 -10.50 33.33 -37.54
CA SER A 23 -11.79 32.67 -37.77
C SER A 23 -11.64 31.16 -38.03
N LEU A 24 -10.65 30.78 -38.85
CA LEU A 24 -10.33 29.37 -39.11
C LEU A 24 -9.88 28.64 -37.84
N LEU A 25 -8.99 29.24 -37.04
CA LEU A 25 -8.51 28.67 -35.79
C LEU A 25 -9.62 28.53 -34.74
N ARG A 26 -10.53 29.51 -34.63
CA ARG A 26 -11.71 29.42 -33.74
C ARG A 26 -12.60 28.23 -34.08
N THR A 27 -12.76 27.97 -35.38
CA THR A 27 -13.57 26.84 -35.87
C THR A 27 -12.84 25.51 -35.67
N LEU A 28 -11.53 25.44 -35.95
CA LEU A 28 -10.73 24.22 -35.76
C LEU A 28 -10.55 23.83 -34.29
N LEU A 29 -10.51 24.82 -33.39
CA LEU A 29 -10.38 24.60 -31.95
C LEU A 29 -11.72 24.52 -31.21
N PHE A 30 -12.84 24.46 -31.94
CA PHE A 30 -14.19 24.28 -31.36
C PHE A 30 -14.47 25.27 -30.21
N GLU A 31 -14.06 26.53 -30.37
CA GLU A 31 -14.13 27.53 -29.29
C GLU A 31 -15.58 27.79 -28.84
N LYS A 32 -16.55 27.69 -29.76
CA LYS A 32 -17.97 27.87 -29.45
C LYS A 32 -18.47 26.75 -28.53
N GLU A 33 -18.11 25.51 -28.83
CA GLU A 33 -18.49 24.33 -28.07
C GLU A 33 -17.87 24.36 -26.66
N PHE A 34 -16.60 24.76 -26.54
CA PHE A 34 -15.96 24.96 -25.24
C PHE A 34 -16.62 26.09 -24.43
N LYS A 35 -16.99 27.21 -25.09
CA LYS A 35 -17.71 28.32 -24.42
C LYS A 35 -19.10 27.91 -23.99
N GLN A 36 -19.82 27.17 -24.84
CA GLN A 36 -21.15 26.65 -24.52
C GLN A 36 -21.08 25.68 -23.35
N PHE A 37 -20.17 24.71 -23.39
CA PHE A 37 -19.97 23.75 -22.30
C PHE A 37 -19.59 24.46 -20.98
N ALA A 38 -18.71 25.46 -21.03
CA ALA A 38 -18.37 26.26 -19.86
C ALA A 38 -19.54 27.12 -19.33
N ALA A 39 -20.45 27.54 -20.21
CA ALA A 39 -21.65 28.29 -19.85
C ALA A 39 -22.76 27.38 -19.30
N ASP A 40 -22.87 26.15 -19.78
CA ASP A 40 -23.82 25.14 -19.32
C ASP A 40 -23.41 24.58 -17.94
N TYR A 41 -22.10 24.45 -17.70
CA TYR A 41 -21.56 23.84 -16.46
C TYR A 41 -20.57 24.76 -15.70
N PRO A 42 -20.93 26.00 -15.35
CA PRO A 42 -20.00 26.97 -14.77
C PRO A 42 -19.59 26.63 -13.32
N HIS A 43 -20.36 25.79 -12.64
CA HIS A 43 -20.18 25.43 -11.24
C HIS A 43 -19.32 24.17 -11.05
N LEU A 44 -19.17 23.33 -12.08
CA LEU A 44 -18.42 22.09 -12.00
C LEU A 44 -16.91 22.36 -11.99
N LYS A 45 -16.19 21.64 -11.12
CA LYS A 45 -14.73 21.77 -10.93
C LYS A 45 -14.11 20.40 -10.72
N GLY A 46 -12.81 20.29 -10.98
CA GLY A 46 -12.05 19.08 -10.69
C GLY A 46 -12.66 17.84 -11.33
N LEU A 47 -12.92 16.81 -10.52
CA LEU A 47 -13.40 15.51 -10.98
C LEU A 47 -14.82 15.58 -11.55
N ASP A 48 -15.71 16.38 -10.95
CA ASP A 48 -17.09 16.52 -11.43
C ASP A 48 -17.14 17.05 -12.87
N LEU A 49 -16.25 17.99 -13.19
CA LEU A 49 -16.13 18.49 -14.56
C LEU A 49 -15.61 17.41 -15.51
N ILE A 50 -14.70 16.54 -15.04
CA ILE A 50 -14.17 15.44 -15.86
C ILE A 50 -15.24 14.40 -16.14
N GLU A 51 -16.03 14.03 -15.14
CA GLU A 51 -17.19 13.15 -15.33
C GLU A 51 -18.14 13.74 -16.37
N GLN A 52 -18.48 15.03 -16.23
CA GLN A 52 -19.36 15.70 -17.18
C GLN A 52 -18.77 15.79 -18.60
N VAL A 53 -17.45 15.97 -18.73
CA VAL A 53 -16.77 15.92 -20.04
C VAL A 53 -16.86 14.52 -20.64
N VAL A 54 -16.59 13.48 -19.85
CA VAL A 54 -16.67 12.09 -20.31
C VAL A 54 -18.10 11.73 -20.75
N ASP A 55 -19.11 12.21 -20.03
CA ASP A 55 -20.52 12.03 -20.36
C ASP A 55 -20.95 12.83 -21.60
N TYR A 56 -20.48 14.07 -21.74
CA TYR A 56 -20.74 14.91 -22.92
C TYR A 56 -20.23 14.25 -24.21
N PHE A 57 -19.04 13.66 -24.15
CA PHE A 57 -18.46 12.88 -25.24
C PHE A 57 -19.01 11.45 -25.34
N ASN A 58 -19.84 11.02 -24.39
CA ASN A 58 -20.40 9.66 -24.32
C ASN A 58 -19.30 8.58 -24.48
N LEU A 59 -18.20 8.74 -23.74
CA LEU A 59 -17.05 7.83 -23.85
C LEU A 59 -17.20 6.67 -22.88
N SER A 60 -17.04 5.44 -23.38
CA SER A 60 -16.99 4.25 -22.53
C SER A 60 -15.55 3.84 -22.25
N CYS A 61 -15.20 3.72 -20.97
CA CYS A 61 -13.91 3.19 -20.52
C CYS A 61 -14.04 1.68 -20.29
N GLU A 62 -13.28 0.87 -21.03
CA GLU A 62 -13.22 -0.58 -20.86
C GLU A 62 -11.97 -0.93 -20.04
N LEU A 63 -12.19 -1.34 -18.80
CA LEU A 63 -11.16 -1.88 -17.91
C LEU A 63 -11.34 -3.39 -17.78
N VAL A 64 -10.24 -4.11 -17.62
CA VAL A 64 -10.31 -5.53 -17.27
C VAL A 64 -10.50 -5.67 -15.78
N ASP A 65 -11.22 -6.70 -15.38
CA ASP A 65 -11.50 -6.96 -13.98
C ASP A 65 -10.21 -7.15 -13.16
N GLY A 66 -10.16 -6.52 -11.97
CA GLY A 66 -8.98 -6.50 -11.11
C GLY A 66 -7.83 -5.55 -11.53
N ASP A 67 -7.88 -4.90 -12.69
CA ASP A 67 -6.77 -4.04 -13.15
C ASP A 67 -6.51 -2.86 -12.21
N LEU A 68 -7.58 -2.27 -11.66
CA LEU A 68 -7.50 -1.15 -10.73
C LEU A 68 -6.81 -1.54 -9.41
N GLU A 69 -6.79 -2.81 -9.04
CA GLU A 69 -6.11 -3.31 -7.84
C GLU A 69 -4.58 -3.23 -7.95
N ASN A 70 -4.04 -3.08 -9.16
CA ASN A 70 -2.62 -2.85 -9.36
C ASN A 70 -2.19 -1.43 -8.94
N ILE A 71 -3.16 -0.52 -8.74
CA ILE A 71 -2.91 0.83 -8.25
C ILE A 71 -2.90 0.78 -6.71
N PRO A 72 -1.78 1.12 -6.06
CA PRO A 72 -1.74 1.21 -4.60
C PRO A 72 -2.77 2.21 -4.08
N SER A 73 -3.62 1.79 -3.14
CA SER A 73 -4.61 2.64 -2.49
C SER A 73 -3.99 3.74 -1.61
N GLN A 74 -2.72 3.59 -1.21
CA GLN A 74 -1.97 4.53 -0.38
C GLN A 74 -0.49 4.55 -0.79
N GLY A 75 0.24 5.58 -0.34
CA GLY A 75 1.66 5.76 -0.62
C GLY A 75 1.93 6.41 -2.00
N PRO A 76 3.15 6.92 -2.24
CA PRO A 76 3.51 7.54 -3.50
C PRO A 76 3.43 6.53 -4.64
N VAL A 77 2.88 6.93 -5.78
CA VAL A 77 2.86 6.07 -6.97
C VAL A 77 3.02 6.91 -8.23
N VAL A 78 3.86 6.41 -9.14
CA VAL A 78 4.04 6.98 -10.47
C VAL A 78 3.36 6.06 -11.49
N LEU A 79 2.30 6.56 -12.13
CA LEU A 79 1.60 5.86 -13.20
C LEU A 79 2.14 6.34 -14.54
N VAL A 80 2.63 5.43 -15.37
CA VAL A 80 3.18 5.75 -16.69
C VAL A 80 2.34 5.14 -17.79
N ALA A 81 1.91 5.97 -18.75
CA ALA A 81 1.03 5.53 -19.83
C ALA A 81 1.54 5.98 -21.21
N ASN A 82 1.14 5.23 -22.25
CA ASN A 82 1.18 5.72 -23.62
C ASN A 82 0.04 6.71 -23.89
N HIS A 83 0.15 7.51 -24.95
CA HIS A 83 -0.74 8.65 -25.17
C HIS A 83 -1.34 8.68 -26.60
N PRO A 84 -2.21 7.74 -26.98
CA PRO A 84 -2.65 7.60 -28.37
C PRO A 84 -3.52 8.74 -28.92
N ILE A 85 -4.48 9.24 -28.15
CA ILE A 85 -5.44 10.28 -28.55
C ILE A 85 -4.93 11.67 -28.16
N GLY A 86 -4.39 11.82 -26.94
CA GLY A 86 -4.07 13.12 -26.36
C GLY A 86 -4.96 13.44 -25.16
N SER A 87 -5.62 14.61 -25.16
CA SER A 87 -6.36 15.12 -23.99
C SER A 87 -7.36 14.14 -23.37
N LEU A 88 -8.11 13.38 -24.18
CA LEU A 88 -9.08 12.39 -23.69
C LEU A 88 -8.44 11.24 -22.93
N ASP A 89 -7.25 10.78 -23.33
CA ASP A 89 -6.55 9.71 -22.63
C ASP A 89 -6.25 10.12 -21.19
N GLY A 90 -5.79 11.36 -21.00
CA GLY A 90 -5.50 11.94 -19.70
C GLY A 90 -6.74 12.04 -18.82
N LEU A 91 -7.87 12.49 -19.38
CA LEU A 91 -9.13 12.65 -18.64
C LEU A 91 -9.74 11.31 -18.26
N VAL A 92 -9.82 10.36 -19.19
CA VAL A 92 -10.40 9.03 -18.92
C VAL A 92 -9.52 8.24 -17.96
N LEU A 93 -8.20 8.32 -18.11
CA LEU A 93 -7.28 7.69 -17.16
C LEU A 93 -7.40 8.34 -15.78
N LEU A 94 -7.48 9.66 -15.70
CA LEU A 94 -7.64 10.34 -14.41
C LEU A 94 -8.95 9.96 -13.73
N ARG A 95 -10.07 9.86 -14.46
CA ARG A 95 -11.35 9.34 -13.91
C ARG A 95 -11.19 7.91 -13.37
N ALA A 96 -10.56 7.03 -14.14
CA ALA A 96 -10.36 5.64 -13.75
C ALA A 96 -9.46 5.49 -12.50
N VAL A 97 -8.37 6.27 -12.43
CA VAL A 97 -7.45 6.24 -11.28
C VAL A 97 -8.09 6.92 -10.06
N ALA A 98 -8.88 7.99 -10.25
CA ALA A 98 -9.56 8.70 -9.17
C ALA A 98 -10.53 7.81 -8.37
N ALA A 99 -11.09 6.77 -8.99
CA ALA A 99 -11.91 5.78 -8.31
C ALA A 99 -11.16 5.00 -7.21
N VAL A 100 -9.83 4.88 -7.32
CA VAL A 100 -8.96 4.24 -6.31
C VAL A 100 -8.18 5.28 -5.51
N ARG A 101 -7.76 6.37 -6.17
CA ARG A 101 -6.87 7.42 -5.64
C ARG A 101 -7.42 8.80 -5.97
N PRO A 102 -8.32 9.36 -5.15
CA PRO A 102 -8.91 10.68 -5.36
C PRO A 102 -7.88 11.82 -5.39
N ASP A 103 -6.72 11.60 -4.79
CA ASP A 103 -5.60 12.53 -4.73
C ASP A 103 -4.75 12.57 -6.01
N VAL A 104 -5.10 11.79 -7.04
CA VAL A 104 -4.34 11.69 -8.29
C VAL A 104 -4.22 13.04 -9.01
N LYS A 105 -3.01 13.31 -9.51
CA LYS A 105 -2.76 14.42 -10.45
C LYS A 105 -2.15 13.91 -11.73
N VAL A 106 -2.44 14.59 -12.83
CA VAL A 106 -1.84 14.30 -14.14
C VAL A 106 -0.94 15.43 -14.59
N VAL A 107 0.21 15.05 -15.15
CA VAL A 107 1.15 16.00 -15.74
C VAL A 107 0.68 16.35 -17.14
N ALA A 108 0.35 17.62 -17.37
CA ALA A 108 -0.20 18.09 -18.63
C ALA A 108 0.44 19.40 -19.10
N SER A 109 0.42 19.61 -20.42
CA SER A 109 0.93 20.84 -21.03
C SER A 109 0.18 22.07 -20.53
N GLN A 110 0.89 23.19 -20.41
CA GLN A 110 0.39 24.49 -19.93
C GLN A 110 -0.92 24.98 -20.60
N LEU A 111 -1.23 24.54 -21.82
CA LEU A 111 -2.47 24.88 -22.53
C LEU A 111 -3.74 24.38 -21.80
N LEU A 112 -3.66 23.23 -21.11
CA LEU A 112 -4.80 22.66 -20.38
C LEU A 112 -5.00 23.34 -19.01
N THR A 113 -3.97 23.98 -18.45
CA THR A 113 -4.09 24.76 -17.20
C THR A 113 -4.88 26.06 -17.33
N TYR A 114 -5.13 26.56 -18.55
CA TYR A 114 -6.01 27.72 -18.77
C TYR A 114 -7.51 27.40 -18.57
N ILE A 115 -7.83 26.11 -18.44
CA ILE A 115 -9.14 25.66 -17.99
C ILE A 115 -9.12 25.70 -16.46
N GLU A 116 -9.33 26.89 -15.89
CA GLU A 116 -9.31 27.15 -14.44
C GLU A 116 -10.03 26.08 -13.60
N PRO A 117 -11.21 25.57 -14.01
CA PRO A 117 -11.90 24.52 -13.27
C PRO A 117 -11.14 23.21 -13.06
N LEU A 118 -10.18 22.87 -13.94
CA LEU A 118 -9.42 21.61 -13.86
C LEU A 118 -8.03 21.78 -13.22
N ARG A 119 -7.65 23.01 -12.86
CA ARG A 119 -6.29 23.35 -12.41
C ARG A 119 -5.84 22.55 -11.20
N SER A 120 -6.75 22.14 -10.30
CA SER A 120 -6.43 21.35 -9.10
C SER A 120 -5.91 19.93 -9.41
N LEU A 121 -6.24 19.38 -10.58
CA LEU A 121 -5.89 18.03 -11.01
C LEU A 121 -4.65 17.95 -11.89
N PHE A 122 -4.13 19.11 -12.30
CA PHE A 122 -2.98 19.20 -13.20
C PHE A 122 -1.73 19.72 -12.48
N VAL A 123 -0.60 19.06 -12.73
CA VAL A 123 0.72 19.66 -12.49
C VAL A 123 1.19 20.23 -13.83
N PRO A 124 1.23 21.57 -14.01
CA PRO A 124 1.56 22.17 -15.29
C PRO A 124 2.99 21.85 -15.70
N VAL A 125 3.20 21.49 -16.98
CA VAL A 125 4.54 21.39 -17.59
C VAL A 125 4.63 22.17 -18.90
N ASP A 126 5.79 22.78 -19.15
CA ASP A 126 6.05 23.52 -20.38
C ASP A 126 6.60 22.57 -21.45
N ASN A 127 5.72 22.09 -22.33
CA ASN A 127 6.13 21.24 -23.47
C ASN A 127 6.68 22.06 -24.65
N VAL A 128 6.54 23.39 -24.65
CA VAL A 128 6.89 24.26 -25.78
C VAL A 128 8.39 24.57 -25.85
N ALA A 129 9.11 24.51 -24.72
CA ALA A 129 10.53 24.85 -24.64
C ALA A 129 11.48 23.63 -24.51
N TYR A 130 10.97 22.39 -24.55
CA TYR A 130 11.72 21.15 -24.29
C TYR A 130 12.52 21.13 -22.96
N LYS A 131 12.25 22.08 -22.05
CA LYS A 131 12.86 22.19 -20.72
C LYS A 131 11.75 22.37 -19.69
N THR A 132 11.52 21.33 -18.89
CA THR A 132 10.67 21.40 -17.70
C THR A 132 11.29 22.40 -16.72
N SER A 133 10.51 23.38 -16.26
CA SER A 133 11.03 24.37 -15.32
C SER A 133 11.20 23.76 -13.92
N ARG A 134 12.14 24.28 -13.14
CA ARG A 134 12.46 23.77 -11.79
C ARG A 134 11.23 23.72 -10.88
N LYS A 135 10.37 24.73 -10.98
CA LYS A 135 9.10 24.84 -10.22
C LYS A 135 8.11 23.71 -10.53
N GLN A 136 8.11 23.18 -11.75
CA GLN A 136 7.23 22.09 -12.17
C GLN A 136 7.70 20.75 -11.62
N ILE A 137 9.02 20.54 -11.60
CA ILE A 137 9.64 19.37 -10.97
C ILE A 137 9.40 19.38 -9.46
N GLU A 138 9.51 20.54 -8.81
CA GLU A 138 9.20 20.71 -7.39
C GLU A 138 7.74 20.37 -7.09
N GLY A 139 6.77 20.81 -7.91
CA GLY A 139 5.36 20.46 -7.76
C GLY A 139 5.08 18.95 -7.94
N MET A 140 5.70 18.31 -8.93
CA MET A 140 5.61 16.85 -9.11
C MET A 140 6.21 16.09 -7.93
N GLN A 141 7.35 16.56 -7.43
CA GLN A 141 8.01 15.94 -6.28
C GLN A 141 7.19 16.12 -5.01
N GLN A 142 6.64 17.31 -4.75
CA GLN A 142 5.79 17.58 -3.59
C GLN A 142 4.55 16.68 -3.57
N GLN A 143 3.95 16.40 -4.73
CA GLN A 143 2.85 15.46 -4.83
C GLN A 143 3.26 14.06 -4.35
N LEU A 144 4.42 13.56 -4.76
CA LEU A 144 4.93 12.25 -4.34
C LEU A 144 5.37 12.26 -2.87
N ASP A 145 6.02 13.33 -2.39
CA ASP A 145 6.44 13.47 -0.99
C ASP A 145 5.21 13.45 -0.06
N ASN A 146 4.09 14.03 -0.49
CA ASN A 146 2.77 13.96 0.15
C ASN A 146 2.07 12.60 -0.01
N GLN A 147 2.78 11.55 -0.41
CA GLN A 147 2.25 10.20 -0.62
C GLN A 147 1.23 10.10 -1.77
N GLY A 148 1.25 11.05 -2.70
CA GLY A 148 0.23 11.20 -3.73
C GLY A 148 0.43 10.32 -4.97
N ALA A 149 -0.62 10.18 -5.78
CA ALA A 149 -0.56 9.53 -7.09
C ALA A 149 -0.27 10.54 -8.22
N LEU A 150 0.64 10.17 -9.14
CA LEU A 150 1.04 11.03 -10.26
C LEU A 150 1.01 10.28 -11.60
N ILE A 151 0.15 10.71 -12.53
CA ILE A 151 0.08 10.20 -13.90
C ILE A 151 1.04 11.00 -14.79
N LEU A 152 1.88 10.27 -15.53
CA LEU A 152 2.85 10.81 -16.48
C LEU A 152 2.72 10.13 -17.84
N PHE A 153 2.84 10.93 -18.91
CA PHE A 153 2.97 10.46 -20.30
C PHE A 153 4.41 10.72 -20.76
N PRO A 154 5.34 9.76 -20.61
CA PRO A 154 6.78 10.03 -20.74
C PRO A 154 7.24 10.48 -22.13
N ALA A 155 6.43 10.25 -23.17
CA ALA A 155 6.72 10.69 -24.53
C ALA A 155 6.57 12.21 -24.72
N GLY A 156 5.74 12.88 -23.91
CA GLY A 156 5.44 14.31 -24.07
C GLY A 156 4.64 14.70 -25.32
N GLU A 157 4.36 13.73 -26.21
CA GLU A 157 3.56 13.86 -27.42
C GLU A 157 2.65 12.65 -27.59
N VAL A 158 1.66 12.77 -28.49
CA VAL A 158 0.74 11.67 -28.79
C VAL A 158 1.37 10.58 -29.66
N SER A 159 0.89 9.34 -29.54
CA SER A 159 1.39 8.20 -30.32
C SER A 159 1.25 8.44 -31.83
N ARG A 160 2.26 8.03 -32.60
CA ARG A 160 2.34 8.24 -34.04
C ARG A 160 2.42 6.91 -34.79
N MET A 161 2.08 6.95 -36.08
CA MET A 161 2.21 5.78 -36.94
C MET A 161 3.69 5.45 -37.17
N SER A 162 4.07 4.21 -36.93
CA SER A 162 5.42 3.67 -37.18
C SER A 162 5.33 2.35 -37.95
N PRO A 163 6.43 1.84 -38.53
CA PRO A 163 6.46 0.52 -39.19
C PRO A 163 6.03 -0.64 -38.28
N LYS A 164 6.04 -0.45 -36.95
CA LYS A 164 5.65 -1.44 -35.94
C LYS A 164 4.25 -1.19 -35.35
N GLY A 165 3.45 -0.35 -36.02
CA GLY A 165 2.11 0.10 -35.60
C GLY A 165 2.11 1.48 -34.94
N ILE A 166 0.96 1.88 -34.39
CA ILE A 166 0.80 3.15 -33.66
C ILE A 166 1.50 3.02 -32.30
N ARG A 167 2.55 3.84 -32.08
CA ARG A 167 3.34 3.83 -30.85
C ARG A 167 3.87 5.22 -30.54
N ASP A 168 4.17 5.45 -29.27
CA ASP A 168 4.91 6.60 -28.80
C ASP A 168 6.33 6.61 -29.37
N GLY A 169 6.85 7.82 -29.51
CA GLY A 169 8.26 8.07 -29.81
C GLY A 169 9.18 7.74 -28.62
N HIS A 170 10.17 8.59 -28.41
CA HIS A 170 11.14 8.43 -27.33
C HIS A 170 10.51 8.79 -25.97
N TRP A 171 10.73 7.94 -24.96
CA TRP A 171 10.30 8.22 -23.59
C TRP A 171 11.40 8.95 -22.81
N HIS A 172 11.05 10.09 -22.22
CA HIS A 172 11.94 10.87 -21.37
C HIS A 172 12.18 10.20 -20.01
N THR A 173 13.34 10.45 -19.41
CA THR A 173 13.78 9.78 -18.16
C THR A 173 13.32 10.47 -16.87
N GLY A 174 12.59 11.60 -16.97
CA GLY A 174 12.19 12.41 -15.81
C GLY A 174 11.37 11.64 -14.77
N PHE A 175 10.46 10.78 -15.23
CA PHE A 175 9.62 9.97 -14.33
C PHE A 175 10.44 9.01 -13.46
N LEU A 176 11.55 8.46 -13.98
CA LEU A 176 12.44 7.58 -13.21
C LEU A 176 13.13 8.32 -12.08
N ARG A 177 13.52 9.59 -12.32
CA ARG A 177 14.18 10.40 -11.29
C ARG A 177 13.20 10.78 -10.17
N LEU A 178 11.97 11.16 -10.53
CA LEU A 178 10.90 11.45 -9.57
C LEU A 178 10.56 10.20 -8.74
N ALA A 179 10.34 9.07 -9.41
CA ALA A 179 10.07 7.80 -8.75
C ALA A 179 11.24 7.37 -7.83
N ALA A 180 12.49 7.55 -8.27
CA ALA A 180 13.65 7.17 -7.47
C ALA A 180 13.78 8.00 -6.20
N LYS A 181 13.58 9.32 -6.30
CA LYS A 181 13.68 10.23 -5.17
C LYS A 181 12.60 9.94 -4.11
N ALA A 182 11.38 9.63 -4.54
CA ALA A 182 10.29 9.25 -3.65
C ALA A 182 10.30 7.76 -3.25
N ARG A 183 11.27 6.96 -3.74
CA ARG A 183 11.27 5.48 -3.65
C ARG A 183 9.92 4.86 -4.04
N ALA A 184 9.26 5.47 -5.03
CA ALA A 184 7.92 5.12 -5.43
C ALA A 184 7.90 3.90 -6.37
N PRO A 185 6.92 3.00 -6.24
CA PRO A 185 6.60 2.03 -7.28
C PRO A 185 6.12 2.71 -8.57
N ILE A 186 6.32 2.01 -9.69
CA ILE A 186 5.83 2.44 -11.00
C ILE A 186 4.73 1.48 -11.45
N VAL A 187 3.58 2.03 -11.87
CA VAL A 187 2.46 1.26 -12.43
C VAL A 187 2.38 1.55 -13.94
N PRO A 188 2.72 0.57 -14.80
CA PRO A 188 2.62 0.72 -16.25
C PRO A 188 1.17 0.59 -16.72
N ILE A 189 0.72 1.49 -17.59
CA ILE A 189 -0.65 1.51 -18.13
C ILE A 189 -0.61 1.57 -19.65
N HIS A 190 -1.38 0.72 -20.31
CA HIS A 190 -1.55 0.75 -21.74
C HIS A 190 -2.96 1.21 -22.12
N ILE A 191 -3.03 2.26 -22.94
CA ILE A 191 -4.25 2.79 -23.52
C ILE A 191 -4.33 2.33 -24.97
N SER A 192 -5.36 1.55 -25.28
CA SER A 192 -5.66 1.05 -26.61
C SER A 192 -6.70 1.95 -27.27
N ALA A 193 -6.24 2.96 -28.00
CA ALA A 193 -7.06 3.83 -28.81
C ALA A 193 -6.31 4.28 -30.07
N ARG A 194 -7.04 4.88 -31.03
CA ARG A 194 -6.48 5.40 -32.28
C ARG A 194 -7.17 6.69 -32.69
N ASN A 195 -6.39 7.62 -33.23
CA ASN A 195 -6.89 8.81 -33.93
C ASN A 195 -7.27 8.47 -35.38
N SER A 196 -7.86 9.42 -36.09
CA SER A 196 -8.25 9.26 -37.49
C SER A 196 -7.03 9.13 -38.42
N ASN A 197 -7.24 8.52 -39.60
CA ASN A 197 -6.21 8.42 -40.63
C ASN A 197 -5.74 9.81 -41.12
N LEU A 198 -6.62 10.82 -41.05
CA LEU A 198 -6.29 12.21 -41.41
C LEU A 198 -5.26 12.79 -40.45
N PHE A 199 -5.40 12.55 -39.14
CA PHE A 199 -4.42 12.95 -38.15
C PHE A 199 -3.04 12.31 -38.42
N TYR A 200 -3.01 11.02 -38.71
CA TYR A 200 -1.74 10.34 -38.99
C TYR A 200 -1.07 10.82 -40.27
N PHE A 201 -1.83 11.08 -41.33
CA PHE A 201 -1.30 11.65 -42.57
C PHE A 201 -0.77 13.07 -42.36
N THR A 202 -1.55 13.94 -41.70
CA THR A 202 -1.13 15.33 -41.43
C THR A 202 0.06 15.39 -40.48
N SER A 203 0.19 14.46 -39.55
CA SER A 203 1.38 14.31 -38.70
C SER A 203 2.66 13.97 -39.47
N LEU A 204 2.56 13.22 -40.57
CA LEU A 204 3.69 12.88 -41.42
C LEU A 204 4.17 14.09 -42.22
N VAL A 205 3.22 14.95 -42.62
CA VAL A 205 3.50 16.14 -43.44
C VAL A 205 3.96 17.33 -42.60
N TYR A 206 3.23 17.68 -41.52
CA TYR A 206 3.54 18.85 -40.70
C TYR A 206 3.02 18.75 -39.26
N ARG A 207 3.95 18.66 -38.30
CA ARG A 207 3.64 18.39 -36.88
C ARG A 207 2.76 19.46 -36.20
N PRO A 208 3.02 20.77 -36.33
CA PRO A 208 2.19 21.78 -35.65
C PRO A 208 0.72 21.78 -36.10
N LEU A 209 0.42 21.50 -37.38
CA LEU A 209 -0.96 21.35 -37.86
C LEU A 209 -1.64 20.13 -37.25
N SER A 210 -0.92 19.02 -37.07
CA SER A 210 -1.48 17.82 -36.42
C SER A 210 -1.88 18.10 -34.97
N THR A 211 -1.13 18.93 -34.24
CA THR A 211 -1.47 19.32 -32.87
C THR A 211 -2.76 20.14 -32.81
N LEU A 212 -3.00 21.02 -33.80
CA LEU A 212 -4.26 21.76 -33.91
C LEU A 212 -5.45 20.84 -34.22
N LEU A 213 -5.22 19.77 -34.99
CA LEU A 213 -6.25 18.77 -35.30
C LEU A 213 -6.62 17.89 -34.10
N LEU A 214 -5.83 17.85 -33.01
CA LEU A 214 -6.15 17.05 -31.82
C LEU A 214 -7.50 17.44 -31.20
N VAL A 215 -7.86 18.73 -31.23
CA VAL A 215 -9.17 19.16 -30.74
C VAL A 215 -10.27 18.57 -31.62
N ARG A 216 -10.10 18.56 -32.93
CA ARG A 216 -11.04 17.92 -33.85
C ARG A 216 -11.12 16.41 -33.65
N GLU A 217 -9.98 15.75 -33.43
CA GLU A 217 -9.94 14.32 -33.12
C GLU A 217 -10.72 14.02 -31.83
N MET A 218 -10.54 14.82 -30.77
CA MET A 218 -11.31 14.70 -29.53
C MET A 218 -12.82 14.69 -29.78
N PHE A 219 -13.35 15.62 -30.59
CA PHE A 219 -14.77 15.65 -30.93
C PHE A 219 -15.21 14.49 -31.83
N GLN A 220 -14.31 13.92 -32.65
CA GLN A 220 -14.61 12.73 -33.46
C GLN A 220 -14.67 11.44 -32.64
N GLN A 221 -14.05 11.40 -31.45
CA GLN A 221 -14.12 10.26 -30.55
C GLN A 221 -15.46 10.14 -29.81
N ARG A 222 -16.44 11.01 -30.09
CA ARG A 222 -17.75 10.98 -29.43
C ARG A 222 -18.45 9.63 -29.64
N GLY A 223 -18.88 8.98 -28.55
CA GLY A 223 -19.42 7.61 -28.58
C GLY A 223 -18.36 6.51 -28.70
N GLY A 224 -17.07 6.87 -28.62
CA GLY A 224 -15.94 5.95 -28.73
C GLY A 224 -15.69 5.12 -27.48
N ARG A 225 -14.99 4.00 -27.66
CA ARG A 225 -14.56 3.12 -26.58
C ARG A 225 -13.06 3.21 -26.38
N ILE A 226 -12.62 3.49 -25.15
CA ILE A 226 -11.21 3.55 -24.79
C ILE A 226 -10.92 2.38 -23.87
N LYS A 227 -10.09 1.45 -24.34
CA LYS A 227 -9.68 0.29 -23.56
C LYS A 227 -8.40 0.60 -22.80
N ILE A 228 -8.43 0.43 -21.49
CA ILE A 228 -7.30 0.66 -20.59
C ILE A 228 -6.89 -0.66 -19.96
N ARG A 229 -5.59 -0.94 -19.98
CA ARG A 229 -4.98 -2.07 -19.29
C ARG A 229 -4.00 -1.55 -18.26
N VAL A 230 -4.24 -1.84 -16.98
CA VAL A 230 -3.32 -1.48 -15.89
C VAL A 230 -2.45 -2.69 -15.58
N GLY A 231 -1.14 -2.51 -15.64
CA GLY A 231 -0.17 -3.57 -15.39
C GLY A 231 0.19 -3.69 -13.91
N GLY A 232 0.80 -4.81 -13.55
CA GLY A 232 1.26 -5.07 -12.20
C GLY A 232 2.22 -4.00 -11.69
N ARG A 233 2.06 -3.64 -10.41
CA ARG A 233 2.94 -2.70 -9.70
C ARG A 233 4.38 -3.19 -9.75
N VAL A 234 5.30 -2.33 -10.20
CA VAL A 234 6.75 -2.59 -10.18
C VAL A 234 7.36 -1.87 -8.97
N PRO A 235 7.77 -2.59 -7.91
CA PRO A 235 8.37 -1.99 -6.71
C PRO A 235 9.70 -1.30 -7.01
N PHE A 236 10.07 -0.32 -6.19
CA PHE A 236 11.33 0.41 -6.30
C PHE A 236 12.55 -0.53 -6.42
N ALA A 237 12.62 -1.55 -5.57
CA ALA A 237 13.71 -2.53 -5.56
C ALA A 237 13.86 -3.33 -6.88
N ASN A 238 12.77 -3.46 -7.66
CA ASN A 238 12.77 -4.29 -8.87
C ASN A 238 13.11 -3.51 -10.15
N TRP A 239 13.07 -2.17 -10.11
CA TRP A 239 13.41 -1.33 -11.26
C TRP A 239 14.63 -0.44 -11.02
N HIS A 240 14.99 -0.16 -9.77
CA HIS A 240 16.13 0.67 -9.40
C HIS A 240 17.30 -0.18 -8.89
N ASP A 241 18.22 -0.54 -9.79
CA ASP A 241 19.39 -1.38 -9.50
C ASP A 241 20.69 -0.58 -9.27
N GLY A 242 20.67 0.74 -9.44
CA GLY A 242 21.83 1.61 -9.30
C GLY A 242 22.88 1.53 -10.43
N HIS A 243 22.73 0.59 -11.37
CA HIS A 243 23.73 0.31 -12.42
C HIS A 243 23.21 0.50 -13.83
N THR A 244 21.91 0.27 -14.07
CA THR A 244 21.31 0.42 -15.39
C THR A 244 21.09 1.90 -15.72
N SER A 245 21.42 2.31 -16.95
CA SER A 245 21.23 3.68 -17.38
C SER A 245 19.75 4.07 -17.40
N ALA A 246 19.43 5.31 -17.01
CA ALA A 246 18.05 5.79 -17.01
C ALA A 246 17.39 5.75 -18.40
N LYS A 247 18.18 5.86 -19.49
CA LYS A 247 17.67 5.76 -20.86
C LYS A 247 17.22 4.33 -21.18
N ASP A 248 18.01 3.33 -20.79
CA ASP A 248 17.68 1.92 -21.01
C ASP A 248 16.46 1.50 -20.18
N LEU A 249 16.37 1.97 -18.93
CA LEU A 249 15.20 1.76 -18.09
C LEU A 249 13.94 2.37 -18.72
N ALA A 250 14.01 3.61 -19.21
CA ALA A 250 12.87 4.26 -19.85
C ALA A 250 12.38 3.51 -21.09
N GLU A 251 13.30 3.04 -21.93
CA GLU A 251 12.97 2.22 -23.10
C GLU A 251 12.41 0.84 -22.70
N ARG A 252 12.93 0.23 -21.63
CA ARG A 252 12.42 -1.02 -21.08
C ARG A 252 10.99 -0.86 -20.54
N PHE A 253 10.68 0.23 -19.83
CA PHE A 253 9.32 0.56 -19.41
C PHE A 253 8.38 0.80 -20.59
N ARG A 254 8.83 1.53 -21.61
CA ARG A 254 8.06 1.71 -22.85
C ARG A 254 7.70 0.37 -23.47
N ARG A 255 8.69 -0.51 -23.66
CA ARG A 255 8.48 -1.88 -24.18
C ARG A 255 7.57 -2.70 -23.27
N HIS A 256 7.66 -2.54 -21.96
CA HIS A 256 6.78 -3.19 -20.98
C HIS A 256 5.32 -2.77 -21.20
N VAL A 257 5.04 -1.47 -21.33
CA VAL A 257 3.68 -0.95 -21.60
C VAL A 257 3.08 -1.51 -22.90
N TYR A 258 3.85 -1.55 -23.99
CA TYR A 258 3.33 -2.14 -25.24
C TYR A 258 3.14 -3.66 -25.17
N ARG A 259 3.94 -4.38 -24.37
CA ARG A 259 3.74 -5.83 -24.13
C ARG A 259 2.48 -6.08 -23.31
N LEU A 260 2.19 -5.22 -22.33
CA LEU A 260 0.97 -5.24 -21.53
C LEU A 260 -0.27 -5.15 -22.43
N GLY A 261 -0.30 -4.20 -23.38
CA GLY A 261 -1.39 -4.07 -24.35
C GLY A 261 -1.57 -5.28 -25.30
N GLN A 262 -0.50 -6.07 -25.48
CA GLN A 262 -0.50 -7.29 -26.29
C GLN A 262 -0.78 -8.57 -25.49
N GLY A 263 -1.01 -8.48 -24.17
CA GLY A 263 -1.15 -9.64 -23.30
C GLY A 263 0.12 -10.49 -23.16
N LYS A 264 1.31 -9.91 -23.42
CA LYS A 264 2.60 -10.59 -23.32
C LYS A 264 3.19 -10.44 -21.91
N PRO A 265 4.05 -11.37 -21.46
CA PRO A 265 4.70 -11.24 -20.16
C PRO A 265 5.53 -9.96 -20.09
N GLY A 266 5.47 -9.30 -18.92
CA GLY A 266 6.17 -8.05 -18.64
C GLY A 266 7.70 -8.21 -18.66
N LEU A 267 8.39 -7.07 -18.72
CA LEU A 267 9.86 -6.99 -18.65
C LEU A 267 10.39 -6.69 -17.24
N PHE A 268 9.52 -6.51 -16.25
CA PHE A 268 9.88 -6.23 -14.87
C PHE A 268 9.15 -7.22 -13.96
N ALA A 269 9.77 -7.56 -12.83
CA ALA A 269 9.13 -8.32 -11.78
C ALA A 269 8.10 -7.41 -11.09
N SER A 270 6.82 -7.68 -11.34
CA SER A 270 5.71 -7.02 -10.66
C SER A 270 5.25 -7.84 -9.47
N GLU A 271 4.64 -7.17 -8.50
CA GLU A 271 3.96 -7.86 -7.41
C GLU A 271 2.49 -8.12 -7.76
N SER A 272 1.90 -9.12 -7.12
CA SER A 272 0.44 -9.34 -7.17
C SER A 272 -0.29 -8.11 -6.63
N PRO A 273 -1.42 -7.70 -7.25
CA PRO A 273 -2.23 -6.62 -6.74
C PRO A 273 -2.75 -6.93 -5.34
N ILE A 274 -2.93 -5.89 -4.53
CA ILE A 274 -3.65 -5.98 -3.24
C ILE A 274 -5.11 -5.62 -3.52
N ALA A 275 -6.05 -6.32 -2.90
CA ALA A 275 -7.46 -6.03 -3.10
C ALA A 275 -7.82 -4.56 -2.81
N LEU A 276 -8.87 -4.06 -3.46
CA LEU A 276 -9.51 -2.79 -3.07
C LEU A 276 -10.10 -2.88 -1.66
N PRO A 277 -10.25 -1.74 -0.95
CA PRO A 277 -10.94 -1.68 0.33
C PRO A 277 -12.36 -2.26 0.25
N GLU A 278 -12.76 -2.96 1.31
CA GLU A 278 -14.18 -3.31 1.49
C GLU A 278 -15.00 -2.05 1.82
N ASP A 279 -16.32 -2.12 1.59
CA ASP A 279 -17.21 -0.98 1.85
C ASP A 279 -17.22 -0.61 3.34
N ARG A 280 -16.96 0.67 3.64
CA ARG A 280 -16.83 1.16 5.03
C ARG A 280 -18.13 1.04 5.82
N LEU A 281 -19.29 1.21 5.17
CA LEU A 281 -20.58 1.10 5.83
C LEU A 281 -20.89 -0.38 6.14
N GLU A 282 -20.58 -1.28 5.21
CA GLU A 282 -20.67 -2.72 5.42
C GLU A 282 -19.77 -3.18 6.57
N LEU A 283 -18.50 -2.72 6.60
CA LEU A 283 -17.56 -3.01 7.68
C LEU A 283 -18.10 -2.53 9.03
N LYS A 284 -18.58 -1.28 9.12
CA LYS A 284 -19.15 -0.74 10.35
C LYS A 284 -20.35 -1.56 10.85
N LYS A 285 -21.26 -1.94 9.94
CA LYS A 285 -22.41 -2.78 10.29
C LYS A 285 -22.00 -4.16 10.78
N ALA A 286 -21.02 -4.78 10.12
CA ALA A 286 -20.50 -6.07 10.54
C ALA A 286 -19.83 -6.00 11.92
N LEU A 287 -19.02 -4.95 12.17
CA LEU A 287 -18.35 -4.75 13.45
C LEU A 287 -19.33 -4.42 14.58
N ALA A 288 -20.41 -3.69 14.30
CA ALA A 288 -21.44 -3.40 15.30
C ALA A 288 -22.16 -4.66 15.83
N ASN A 289 -22.15 -5.76 15.08
CA ASN A 289 -22.69 -7.05 15.50
C ASN A 289 -21.67 -7.92 16.27
N CYS A 290 -20.41 -7.49 16.33
CA CYS A 290 -19.36 -8.19 17.05
C CYS A 290 -19.43 -7.90 18.56
N GLU A 291 -18.83 -8.78 19.37
CA GLU A 291 -18.67 -8.51 20.78
C GLU A 291 -17.75 -7.30 20.99
N ARG A 292 -18.22 -6.29 21.72
CA ARG A 292 -17.41 -5.13 22.10
C ARG A 292 -16.67 -5.42 23.40
N LEU A 293 -15.33 -5.46 23.34
CA LEU A 293 -14.47 -5.69 24.51
C LEU A 293 -14.18 -4.42 25.30
N GLY A 294 -14.16 -3.26 24.63
CA GLY A 294 -13.85 -2.00 25.31
C GLY A 294 -13.67 -0.82 24.36
N VAL A 295 -13.29 0.32 24.95
CA VAL A 295 -12.94 1.55 24.24
C VAL A 295 -11.61 2.08 24.76
N THR A 296 -10.79 2.60 23.87
CA THR A 296 -9.48 3.16 24.18
C THR A 296 -9.62 4.58 24.76
N PRO A 297 -8.58 5.12 25.42
CA PRO A 297 -8.62 6.49 25.95
C PRO A 297 -8.90 7.59 24.92
N ASP A 298 -8.59 7.34 23.64
CA ASP A 298 -8.84 8.25 22.51
C ASP A 298 -10.07 7.84 21.67
N GLY A 299 -11.00 7.05 22.22
CA GLY A 299 -12.31 6.81 21.62
C GLY A 299 -12.39 5.71 20.56
N LYS A 300 -11.32 4.95 20.32
CA LYS A 300 -11.35 3.79 19.39
C LYS A 300 -12.05 2.61 20.06
N THR A 301 -12.80 1.85 19.29
CA THR A 301 -13.53 0.69 19.82
C THR A 301 -12.78 -0.60 19.55
N ILE A 302 -12.78 -1.51 20.53
CA ILE A 302 -12.17 -2.83 20.42
C ILE A 302 -13.28 -3.85 20.29
N TYR A 303 -13.30 -4.54 19.15
CA TYR A 303 -14.25 -5.61 18.84
C TYR A 303 -13.55 -6.96 18.83
N LEU A 304 -14.30 -8.00 19.15
CA LEU A 304 -13.92 -9.40 19.02
C LEU A 304 -14.78 -10.06 17.95
N TYR A 305 -14.14 -10.47 16.86
CA TYR A 305 -14.79 -11.10 15.71
C TYR A 305 -14.32 -12.55 15.55
N ARG A 306 -15.22 -13.41 15.08
CA ARG A 306 -14.94 -14.77 14.61
C ARG A 306 -15.89 -15.07 13.45
N ARG A 307 -15.44 -15.85 12.46
CA ARG A 307 -16.20 -16.05 11.21
C ARG A 307 -17.57 -16.73 11.38
N HIS A 308 -17.68 -17.71 12.29
CA HIS A 308 -18.92 -18.49 12.50
C HIS A 308 -19.58 -18.99 11.20
N ASP A 309 -18.79 -19.54 10.27
CA ASP A 309 -19.25 -20.08 8.97
C ASP A 309 -19.96 -19.06 8.06
N GLU A 310 -19.80 -17.77 8.31
CA GLU A 310 -20.34 -16.72 7.44
C GLU A 310 -19.85 -16.89 5.99
N ALA A 311 -20.79 -16.83 5.04
CA ALA A 311 -20.49 -16.92 3.62
C ALA A 311 -19.83 -15.64 3.09
N ARG A 312 -20.22 -14.48 3.62
CA ARG A 312 -19.69 -13.17 3.24
C ARG A 312 -19.04 -12.52 4.47
N THR A 313 -17.73 -12.35 4.42
CA THR A 313 -16.92 -11.93 5.56
C THR A 313 -16.18 -10.62 5.27
N PRO A 314 -16.88 -9.45 5.25
CA PRO A 314 -16.25 -8.17 4.94
C PRO A 314 -15.10 -7.88 5.90
N ILE A 315 -15.24 -8.22 7.19
CA ILE A 315 -14.19 -8.06 8.21
C ILE A 315 -12.95 -8.87 7.84
N LEU A 316 -13.04 -10.19 7.65
CA LEU A 316 -11.85 -11.00 7.30
C LEU A 316 -11.20 -10.54 6.00
N ARG A 317 -12.00 -10.21 4.99
CA ARG A 317 -11.49 -9.75 3.70
C ARG A 317 -10.69 -8.47 3.85
N GLU A 318 -11.17 -7.56 4.68
CA GLU A 318 -10.49 -6.31 4.98
C GLU A 318 -9.25 -6.52 5.85
N LEU A 319 -9.32 -7.41 6.86
CA LEU A 319 -8.16 -7.78 7.66
C LEU A 319 -7.04 -8.37 6.80
N GLY A 320 -7.37 -9.28 5.89
CA GLY A 320 -6.38 -9.86 4.97
C GLY A 320 -5.78 -8.83 4.01
N ARG A 321 -6.57 -7.85 3.56
CA ARG A 321 -6.09 -6.73 2.74
C ARG A 321 -5.12 -5.84 3.51
N LEU A 322 -5.50 -5.42 4.72
CA LEU A 322 -4.71 -4.53 5.56
C LEU A 322 -3.45 -5.20 6.12
N ARG A 323 -3.50 -6.50 6.42
CA ARG A 323 -2.30 -7.31 6.71
C ARG A 323 -1.29 -7.26 5.57
N GLU A 324 -1.74 -7.53 4.35
CA GLU A 324 -0.85 -7.51 3.18
C GLU A 324 -0.24 -6.11 2.97
N ILE A 325 -1.00 -5.03 3.21
CA ILE A 325 -0.48 -3.66 3.17
C ILE A 325 0.60 -3.44 4.25
N ALA A 326 0.30 -3.79 5.50
CA ALA A 326 1.22 -3.58 6.62
C ALA A 326 2.50 -4.42 6.48
N PHE A 327 2.37 -5.69 6.11
CA PHE A 327 3.50 -6.60 5.99
C PHE A 327 4.38 -6.25 4.78
N ARG A 328 3.82 -5.95 3.60
CA ARG A 328 4.66 -5.51 2.46
C ARG A 328 5.41 -4.22 2.73
N ALA A 329 4.85 -3.32 3.53
CA ALA A 329 5.52 -2.06 3.89
C ALA A 329 6.80 -2.26 4.73
N VAL A 330 6.95 -3.42 5.41
CA VAL A 330 8.16 -3.82 6.12
C VAL A 330 8.96 -4.92 5.40
N GLY A 331 8.64 -5.16 4.13
CA GLY A 331 9.30 -6.19 3.31
C GLY A 331 8.91 -7.61 3.70
N GLU A 332 7.71 -7.83 4.20
CA GLU A 332 7.13 -9.14 4.53
C GLU A 332 5.84 -9.36 3.71
N GLY A 333 5.00 -10.31 4.13
CA GLY A 333 3.68 -10.55 3.55
C GLY A 333 3.62 -11.78 2.65
N SER A 334 2.40 -12.16 2.29
CA SER A 334 2.13 -13.38 1.54
C SER A 334 2.43 -13.25 0.04
N GLY A 335 2.53 -12.02 -0.46
CA GLY A 335 2.62 -11.71 -1.88
C GLY A 335 1.31 -11.96 -2.64
N ARG A 336 0.19 -12.19 -1.92
CA ARG A 336 -1.13 -12.48 -2.49
C ARG A 336 -2.03 -11.26 -2.47
N ARG A 337 -3.24 -11.41 -3.01
CA ARG A 337 -4.28 -10.37 -3.04
C ARG A 337 -4.79 -9.98 -1.65
N ARG A 338 -4.81 -10.95 -0.73
CA ARG A 338 -5.12 -10.81 0.71
C ARG A 338 -4.27 -11.81 1.48
N ASP A 339 -3.78 -11.41 2.64
CA ASP A 339 -3.10 -12.31 3.58
C ASP A 339 -4.12 -13.02 4.48
N LEU A 340 -4.68 -14.11 3.96
CA LEU A 340 -5.57 -15.02 4.68
C LEU A 340 -5.10 -16.46 4.55
N ASP A 341 -5.26 -17.23 5.63
CA ASP A 341 -4.98 -18.66 5.70
C ASP A 341 -6.18 -19.43 6.29
N SER A 342 -6.07 -20.76 6.38
CA SER A 342 -7.14 -21.62 6.89
C SER A 342 -7.44 -21.42 8.37
N TYR A 343 -6.53 -20.82 9.14
CA TYR A 343 -6.72 -20.58 10.57
C TYR A 343 -7.65 -19.37 10.80
N ASP A 344 -7.72 -18.42 9.87
CA ASP A 344 -8.60 -17.25 9.97
C ASP A 344 -10.11 -17.61 10.07
N ASP A 345 -10.50 -18.81 9.66
CA ASP A 345 -11.88 -19.28 9.80
C ASP A 345 -12.24 -19.67 11.24
N ASP A 346 -11.27 -20.19 11.98
CA ASP A 346 -11.46 -20.67 13.35
C ASP A 346 -11.10 -19.63 14.41
N TYR A 347 -10.16 -18.73 14.11
CA TYR A 347 -9.52 -17.91 15.13
C TYR A 347 -10.39 -16.70 15.49
N TYR A 348 -10.17 -16.19 16.70
CA TYR A 348 -10.65 -14.88 17.08
C TYR A 348 -9.78 -13.80 16.45
N HIS A 349 -10.42 -12.71 16.06
CA HIS A 349 -9.78 -11.50 15.59
C HIS A 349 -10.20 -10.36 16.49
N LEU A 350 -9.24 -9.87 17.27
CA LEU A 350 -9.36 -8.61 17.98
C LEU A 350 -9.17 -7.49 16.98
N VAL A 351 -10.21 -6.70 16.75
CA VAL A 351 -10.22 -5.62 15.75
C VAL A 351 -10.28 -4.28 16.47
N LEU A 352 -9.30 -3.41 16.18
CA LEU A 352 -9.27 -2.04 16.66
C LEU A 352 -9.87 -1.12 15.60
N TRP A 353 -10.99 -0.49 15.90
CA TRP A 353 -11.79 0.31 14.98
C TRP A 353 -11.74 1.80 15.34
N ASP A 354 -11.49 2.64 14.34
CA ASP A 354 -11.59 4.10 14.43
C ASP A 354 -12.95 4.56 13.91
N GLU A 355 -13.80 5.08 14.80
CA GLU A 355 -15.16 5.52 14.45
C GLU A 355 -15.18 6.83 13.66
N GLU A 356 -14.14 7.66 13.77
CA GLU A 356 -14.06 8.94 13.07
C GLU A 356 -13.66 8.72 11.61
N GLU A 357 -12.62 7.90 11.39
CA GLU A 357 -12.09 7.61 10.06
C GLU A 357 -12.86 6.50 9.33
N LEU A 358 -13.69 5.74 10.06
CA LEU A 358 -14.37 4.52 9.57
C LEU A 358 -13.36 3.49 9.02
N GLU A 359 -12.30 3.24 9.79
CA GLU A 359 -11.16 2.43 9.38
C GLU A 359 -10.70 1.47 10.49
N ILE A 360 -10.20 0.29 10.08
CA ILE A 360 -9.55 -0.65 10.99
C ILE A 360 -8.12 -0.19 11.25
N VAL A 361 -7.80 0.21 12.47
CA VAL A 361 -6.44 0.64 12.87
C VAL A 361 -5.45 -0.52 12.85
N GLY A 362 -5.91 -1.70 13.25
CA GLY A 362 -5.12 -2.90 13.33
C GLY A 362 -5.91 -4.06 13.92
N ALA A 363 -5.30 -5.24 13.92
CA ALA A 363 -5.92 -6.41 14.51
C ALA A 363 -4.89 -7.39 15.08
N TYR A 364 -5.36 -8.26 15.97
CA TYR A 364 -4.60 -9.38 16.50
C TYR A 364 -5.45 -10.66 16.40
N ARG A 365 -4.93 -11.66 15.67
CA ARG A 365 -5.51 -13.01 15.63
C ARG A 365 -5.06 -13.86 16.82
N PHE A 366 -5.99 -14.54 17.49
CA PHE A 366 -5.65 -15.49 18.55
C PHE A 366 -6.67 -16.63 18.71
N ILE A 367 -6.30 -17.70 19.41
CA ILE A 367 -7.21 -18.79 19.75
C ILE A 367 -6.88 -19.41 21.12
N PRO A 368 -7.88 -19.66 21.99
CA PRO A 368 -7.70 -20.54 23.13
C PRO A 368 -7.40 -21.98 22.71
N THR A 369 -6.26 -22.51 23.13
CA THR A 369 -5.74 -23.75 22.53
C THR A 369 -6.43 -25.01 23.02
N ALA A 370 -6.87 -25.05 24.28
CA ALA A 370 -7.53 -26.23 24.85
C ALA A 370 -8.82 -26.62 24.09
N GLU A 371 -9.72 -25.65 23.85
CA GLU A 371 -10.97 -25.88 23.10
C GLU A 371 -10.67 -26.28 21.65
N GLN A 372 -9.74 -25.56 21.01
CA GLN A 372 -9.43 -25.77 19.61
C GLN A 372 -8.80 -27.16 19.36
N ILE A 373 -7.88 -27.59 20.24
CA ILE A 373 -7.27 -28.92 20.18
C ILE A 373 -8.31 -30.01 20.43
N ALA A 374 -9.21 -29.83 21.39
CA ALA A 374 -10.27 -30.80 21.65
C ALA A 374 -11.22 -30.97 20.45
N ARG A 375 -11.45 -29.90 19.67
CA ARG A 375 -12.35 -29.91 18.51
C ARG A 375 -11.69 -30.41 17.22
N LYS A 376 -10.46 -30.01 16.92
CA LYS A 376 -9.80 -30.23 15.61
C LYS A 376 -8.40 -30.83 15.70
N GLY A 377 -7.94 -31.20 16.90
CA GLY A 377 -6.59 -31.73 17.12
C GLY A 377 -5.49 -30.68 17.07
N LEU A 378 -4.26 -31.09 17.36
CA LEU A 378 -3.11 -30.20 17.50
C LEU A 378 -2.71 -29.48 16.20
N GLU A 379 -2.98 -30.07 15.04
CA GLU A 379 -2.69 -29.48 13.72
C GLU A 379 -3.47 -28.19 13.44
N SER A 380 -4.54 -27.96 14.21
CA SER A 380 -5.35 -26.75 14.12
C SER A 380 -4.76 -25.52 14.84
N ILE A 381 -3.64 -25.70 15.56
CA ILE A 381 -2.84 -24.64 16.18
C ILE A 381 -1.79 -24.16 15.17
N TYR A 382 -1.74 -22.86 14.89
CA TYR A 382 -0.96 -22.30 13.79
C TYR A 382 0.54 -22.53 14.00
N SER A 383 1.05 -22.27 15.18
CA SER A 383 2.47 -22.41 15.48
C SER A 383 2.92 -23.86 15.60
N ASN A 384 2.02 -24.84 15.71
CA ASN A 384 2.36 -26.26 15.52
C ASN A 384 2.79 -26.57 14.07
N SER A 385 2.40 -25.73 13.09
CA SER A 385 2.90 -25.84 11.71
C SER A 385 4.34 -25.37 11.55
N LEU A 386 4.84 -24.54 12.48
CA LEU A 386 6.19 -23.96 12.49
C LEU A 386 7.12 -24.66 13.48
N PHE A 387 6.58 -25.14 14.60
CA PHE A 387 7.28 -25.76 15.71
C PHE A 387 6.70 -27.14 16.02
N HIS A 388 7.56 -28.08 16.36
CA HIS A 388 7.17 -29.35 16.96
C HIS A 388 7.10 -29.16 18.47
N TYR A 389 5.94 -29.43 19.07
CA TYR A 389 5.78 -29.35 20.53
C TYR A 389 6.15 -30.66 21.20
N ASP A 390 6.92 -30.53 22.28
CA ASP A 390 7.22 -31.63 23.19
C ASP A 390 6.11 -31.79 24.24
N ARG A 391 6.13 -32.89 24.99
CA ARG A 391 5.10 -33.19 26.02
C ARG A 391 4.99 -32.12 27.09
N ASP A 392 6.09 -31.44 27.40
CA ASP A 392 6.13 -30.39 28.42
C ASP A 392 5.30 -29.15 28.01
N MET A 393 4.87 -29.06 26.74
CA MET A 393 3.98 -28.01 26.25
C MET A 393 2.50 -28.28 26.58
N GLU A 394 2.11 -29.51 26.94
CA GLU A 394 0.70 -29.86 27.20
C GLU A 394 0.03 -29.00 28.29
N PRO A 395 0.66 -28.71 29.45
CA PRO A 395 0.07 -27.83 30.47
C PRO A 395 -0.11 -26.39 29.98
N ILE A 396 0.82 -25.93 29.14
CA ILE A 396 0.76 -24.59 28.53
C ILE A 396 -0.42 -24.54 27.56
N LEU A 397 -0.59 -25.56 26.71
CA LEU A 397 -1.71 -25.65 25.76
C LEU A 397 -3.08 -25.77 26.46
N ALA A 398 -3.12 -26.40 27.64
CA ALA A 398 -4.36 -26.53 28.42
C ALA A 398 -4.88 -25.20 28.98
N GLN A 399 -3.98 -24.23 29.24
CA GLN A 399 -4.31 -22.90 29.80
C GLN A 399 -3.85 -21.76 28.89
N GLY A 400 -3.60 -22.08 27.62
CA GLY A 400 -2.92 -21.21 26.68
C GLY A 400 -3.87 -20.51 25.72
N ILE A 401 -3.46 -19.31 25.32
CA ILE A 401 -3.96 -18.62 24.14
C ILE A 401 -2.80 -18.50 23.17
N GLU A 402 -2.98 -19.07 21.98
CA GLU A 402 -2.05 -18.82 20.89
C GLU A 402 -2.34 -17.44 20.30
N LEU A 403 -1.34 -16.57 20.32
CA LEU A 403 -1.29 -15.29 19.63
C LEU A 403 -0.60 -15.48 18.27
N GLY A 404 -1.31 -15.18 17.19
CA GLY A 404 -0.80 -15.32 15.83
C GLY A 404 -0.46 -13.97 15.19
N ARG A 405 -0.99 -13.75 13.99
CA ARG A 405 -0.72 -12.57 13.18
C ARG A 405 -1.33 -11.30 13.79
N SER A 406 -0.49 -10.31 14.02
CA SER A 406 -0.90 -8.95 14.38
C SER A 406 -0.35 -7.93 13.40
N PHE A 407 -1.10 -6.84 13.21
CA PHE A 407 -0.64 -5.72 12.40
C PHE A 407 -1.28 -4.42 12.90
N ILE A 408 -0.57 -3.32 12.67
CA ILE A 408 -1.12 -1.96 12.66
C ILE A 408 -0.93 -1.44 11.25
N GLN A 409 -1.96 -0.87 10.64
CA GLN A 409 -1.81 -0.36 9.28
C GLN A 409 -0.87 0.87 9.24
N PRO A 410 -0.12 1.09 8.15
CA PRO A 410 0.93 2.13 8.08
C PRO A 410 0.46 3.54 8.45
N ALA A 411 -0.78 3.91 8.12
CA ALA A 411 -1.37 5.21 8.46
C ALA A 411 -1.44 5.50 9.98
N TYR A 412 -1.28 4.47 10.82
CA TYR A 412 -1.33 4.55 12.28
C TYR A 412 0.00 4.16 12.95
N TRP A 413 1.07 3.98 12.19
CA TRP A 413 2.40 3.75 12.75
C TRP A 413 2.90 4.94 13.59
N GLY A 414 3.66 4.64 14.64
CA GLY A 414 4.09 5.64 15.62
C GLY A 414 3.00 6.11 16.59
N LYS A 415 1.73 5.71 16.39
CA LYS A 415 0.64 5.92 17.34
C LYS A 415 0.54 4.76 18.34
N ARG A 416 -0.46 4.82 19.22
CA ARG A 416 -0.69 3.85 20.31
C ARG A 416 -1.39 2.55 19.88
N GLY A 417 -1.41 2.23 18.58
CA GLY A 417 -2.17 1.10 18.05
C GLY A 417 -1.84 -0.24 18.72
N LEU A 418 -0.55 -0.56 18.88
CA LEU A 418 -0.14 -1.81 19.52
C LEU A 418 -0.52 -1.84 21.01
N ASP A 419 -0.36 -0.74 21.75
CA ASP A 419 -0.79 -0.61 23.15
C ASP A 419 -2.30 -0.88 23.28
N TYR A 420 -3.11 -0.45 22.31
CA TYR A 420 -4.55 -0.67 22.30
C TYR A 420 -4.96 -2.11 21.94
N LEU A 421 -4.21 -2.79 21.06
CA LEU A 421 -4.41 -4.23 20.87
C LEU A 421 -4.15 -4.99 22.18
N TRP A 422 -3.13 -4.59 22.94
CA TRP A 422 -2.86 -5.17 24.27
C TRP A 422 -3.94 -4.85 25.32
N LEU A 423 -4.60 -3.69 25.25
CA LEU A 423 -5.81 -3.45 26.05
C LEU A 423 -6.90 -4.46 25.72
N GLY A 424 -7.11 -4.77 24.44
CA GLY A 424 -8.11 -5.77 24.06
C GLY A 424 -7.76 -7.19 24.52
N ILE A 425 -6.47 -7.57 24.46
CA ILE A 425 -6.00 -8.86 25.02
C ILE A 425 -6.25 -8.88 26.52
N GLY A 426 -5.92 -7.80 27.23
CA GLY A 426 -6.16 -7.69 28.66
C GLY A 426 -7.64 -7.71 29.04
N ALA A 427 -8.51 -7.10 28.23
CA ALA A 427 -9.97 -7.20 28.38
C ALA A 427 -10.46 -8.63 28.24
N TYR A 428 -9.95 -9.36 27.24
CA TYR A 428 -10.27 -10.78 27.04
C TYR A 428 -9.79 -11.64 28.23
N LEU A 429 -8.55 -11.45 28.70
CA LEU A 429 -8.01 -12.16 29.86
C LEU A 429 -8.77 -11.85 31.16
N SER A 430 -9.20 -10.59 31.35
CA SER A 430 -10.03 -10.20 32.51
C SER A 430 -11.37 -10.92 32.50
N LYS A 431 -11.99 -11.07 31.32
CA LYS A 431 -13.26 -11.77 31.13
C LYS A 431 -13.10 -13.30 31.28
N TYR A 432 -11.95 -13.85 30.91
CA TYR A 432 -11.67 -15.29 30.92
C TYR A 432 -10.40 -15.60 31.74
N PRO A 433 -10.47 -15.54 33.08
CA PRO A 433 -9.30 -15.63 33.96
C PRO A 433 -8.66 -17.03 34.03
N GLN A 434 -9.27 -18.04 33.40
CA GLN A 434 -8.70 -19.39 33.34
C GLN A 434 -7.44 -19.49 32.45
N TYR A 435 -7.18 -18.50 31.60
CA TYR A 435 -6.02 -18.49 30.72
C TYR A 435 -4.81 -17.86 31.41
N ARG A 436 -3.75 -18.65 31.52
CA ARG A 436 -2.48 -18.26 32.13
C ARG A 436 -1.40 -17.91 31.12
N TYR A 437 -1.35 -18.63 30.00
CA TYR A 437 -0.24 -18.51 29.06
C TYR A 437 -0.67 -17.80 27.79
N LEU A 438 0.16 -16.87 27.32
CA LEU A 438 0.09 -16.36 25.96
C LEU A 438 1.33 -16.86 25.23
N PHE A 439 1.17 -17.44 24.06
CA PHE A 439 2.33 -17.91 23.29
C PHE A 439 2.09 -17.78 21.79
N GLY A 440 3.14 -17.83 20.99
CA GLY A 440 3.02 -17.84 19.54
C GLY A 440 4.27 -17.32 18.83
N PRO A 441 4.28 -17.33 17.49
CA PRO A 441 5.41 -16.90 16.73
C PRO A 441 5.44 -15.37 16.66
N VAL A 442 6.61 -14.79 16.89
CA VAL A 442 6.90 -13.38 16.63
C VAL A 442 8.08 -13.29 15.66
N SER A 443 7.92 -12.47 14.62
CA SER A 443 8.82 -12.50 13.47
C SER A 443 9.86 -11.39 13.49
N ILE A 444 11.07 -11.71 13.05
CA ILE A 444 12.12 -10.77 12.65
C ILE A 444 12.17 -10.78 11.13
N SER A 445 11.99 -9.61 10.50
CA SER A 445 11.93 -9.47 9.05
C SER A 445 13.12 -10.13 8.33
N GLY A 446 12.81 -10.91 7.29
CA GLY A 446 13.80 -11.51 6.39
C GLY A 446 14.59 -10.47 5.60
N GLY A 447 14.08 -9.25 5.46
CA GLY A 447 14.78 -8.12 4.85
C GLY A 447 15.88 -7.51 5.73
N MET A 448 15.96 -7.89 7.01
CA MET A 448 16.98 -7.41 7.93
C MET A 448 18.36 -8.02 7.59
N PRO A 449 19.47 -7.25 7.64
CA PRO A 449 20.82 -7.78 7.43
C PRO A 449 21.12 -8.97 8.33
N LEU A 450 21.84 -9.97 7.82
CA LEU A 450 22.19 -11.20 8.57
C LEU A 450 22.81 -10.89 9.93
N ALA A 451 23.79 -9.98 9.97
CA ALA A 451 24.45 -9.59 11.22
C ALA A 451 23.48 -9.03 12.28
N ALA A 452 22.45 -8.28 11.87
CA ALA A 452 21.45 -7.75 12.79
C ALA A 452 20.51 -8.85 13.31
N ARG A 453 20.14 -9.81 12.46
CA ARG A 453 19.34 -10.99 12.83
C ARG A 453 20.10 -11.86 13.85
N ASP A 454 21.38 -12.11 13.61
CA ASP A 454 22.24 -12.89 14.50
C ASP A 454 22.40 -12.23 15.87
N LEU A 455 22.59 -10.91 15.91
CA LEU A 455 22.67 -10.14 17.16
C LEU A 455 21.38 -10.24 17.99
N LEU A 456 20.21 -10.07 17.34
CA LEU A 456 18.91 -10.19 18.01
C LEU A 456 18.74 -11.58 18.60
N ILE A 457 18.94 -12.63 17.80
CA ILE A 457 18.73 -14.01 18.24
C ILE A 457 19.69 -14.38 19.36
N ALA A 458 20.97 -14.01 19.24
CA ALA A 458 21.95 -14.25 20.30
C ALA A 458 21.54 -13.59 21.61
N PHE A 459 21.08 -12.34 21.57
CA PHE A 459 20.62 -11.63 22.75
C PHE A 459 19.38 -12.30 23.39
N TYR A 460 18.37 -12.65 22.60
CA TYR A 460 17.16 -13.28 23.13
C TYR A 460 17.40 -14.71 23.65
N ARG A 461 18.27 -15.48 22.99
CA ARG A 461 18.71 -16.80 23.50
C ARG A 461 19.51 -16.72 24.79
N LEU A 462 20.18 -15.59 25.06
CA LEU A 462 20.99 -15.39 26.26
C LEU A 462 20.13 -14.99 27.47
N TYR A 463 19.17 -14.08 27.28
CA TYR A 463 18.41 -13.47 28.37
C TYR A 463 17.00 -14.03 28.58
N PHE A 464 16.45 -14.73 27.59
CA PHE A 464 15.08 -15.24 27.63
C PHE A 464 15.03 -16.72 27.23
N SER A 465 16.09 -17.47 27.54
CA SER A 465 16.14 -18.91 27.31
C SER A 465 14.97 -19.63 28.01
N PRO A 466 14.43 -20.71 27.45
CA PRO A 466 13.39 -21.47 28.12
C PRO A 466 14.00 -22.35 29.23
N ASP A 467 13.22 -22.61 30.28
CA ASP A 467 13.63 -23.52 31.36
C ASP A 467 13.65 -24.99 30.91
N HIS A 468 12.80 -25.31 29.92
CA HIS A 468 12.65 -26.64 29.34
C HIS A 468 12.57 -26.58 27.82
N ALA A 469 12.86 -27.68 27.14
CA ALA A 469 12.64 -27.80 25.70
C ALA A 469 11.15 -28.00 25.42
N PHE A 470 10.37 -26.92 25.45
CA PHE A 470 8.92 -26.96 25.21
C PHE A 470 8.57 -27.24 23.74
N ALA A 471 9.42 -26.76 22.83
CA ALA A 471 9.21 -26.91 21.40
C ALA A 471 10.53 -26.75 20.65
N GLN A 472 10.57 -27.30 19.44
CA GLN A 472 11.68 -27.11 18.50
C GLN A 472 11.14 -26.63 17.16
N SER A 473 11.82 -25.68 16.54
CA SER A 473 11.46 -25.26 15.20
C SER A 473 11.62 -26.40 14.21
N ARG A 474 10.67 -26.54 13.30
CA ARG A 474 10.77 -27.47 12.17
C ARG A 474 11.83 -27.03 11.15
N ARG A 475 12.29 -25.78 11.22
CA ARG A 475 13.35 -25.18 10.39
C ARG A 475 14.26 -24.32 11.28
N PRO A 476 15.05 -24.95 12.16
CA PRO A 476 15.77 -24.25 13.22
C PRO A 476 16.79 -23.27 12.66
N TYR A 477 16.84 -22.09 13.29
CA TYR A 477 17.87 -21.10 12.99
C TYR A 477 19.20 -21.53 13.63
N PRO A 478 20.34 -21.41 12.91
CA PRO A 478 21.64 -21.87 13.40
C PRO A 478 21.99 -21.36 14.80
N ALA A 479 22.81 -22.13 15.52
CA ALA A 479 23.35 -21.70 16.81
C ALA A 479 24.12 -20.37 16.67
N SER A 480 24.03 -19.53 17.70
CA SER A 480 24.68 -18.23 17.71
C SER A 480 26.19 -18.38 17.66
N LEU A 481 26.84 -17.64 16.75
CA LEU A 481 28.29 -17.70 16.58
C LEU A 481 29.01 -17.18 17.83
N PRO A 482 30.14 -17.79 18.24
CA PRO A 482 30.89 -17.35 19.44
C PRO A 482 31.27 -15.86 19.42
N GLN A 483 31.58 -15.32 18.24
CA GLN A 483 31.94 -13.91 18.06
C GLN A 483 30.76 -12.95 18.31
N VAL A 484 29.54 -13.41 18.03
CA VAL A 484 28.31 -12.65 18.26
C VAL A 484 27.94 -12.72 19.75
N LEU A 485 28.06 -13.90 20.36
CA LEU A 485 27.86 -14.06 21.81
C LEU A 485 28.85 -13.24 22.63
N ALA A 486 30.12 -13.17 22.20
CA ALA A 486 31.15 -12.35 22.85
C ALA A 486 30.85 -10.84 22.85
N GLN A 487 29.85 -10.38 22.10
CA GLN A 487 29.38 -8.99 22.19
C GLN A 487 28.61 -8.73 23.49
N PHE A 488 28.13 -9.75 24.20
CA PHE A 488 27.30 -9.63 25.39
C PHE A 488 28.02 -10.23 26.59
N ALA A 489 27.96 -9.56 27.74
CA ALA A 489 28.51 -10.07 28.99
C ALA A 489 27.62 -11.17 29.61
N GLY A 490 26.30 -11.05 29.43
CA GLY A 490 25.32 -12.02 29.90
C GLY A 490 24.94 -11.90 31.37
N ASP A 491 25.58 -11.02 32.13
CA ASP A 491 25.33 -10.78 33.56
C ASP A 491 24.48 -9.53 33.83
N ASN A 492 24.49 -8.54 32.92
CA ASN A 492 23.72 -7.30 33.05
C ASN A 492 22.84 -7.01 31.83
N TYR A 493 21.55 -7.36 31.96
CA TYR A 493 20.55 -7.15 30.91
C TYR A 493 20.45 -5.70 30.41
N GLN A 494 20.53 -4.70 31.31
CA GLN A 494 20.33 -3.31 30.90
C GLN A 494 21.49 -2.79 30.06
N GLU A 495 22.72 -3.12 30.46
CA GLU A 495 23.93 -2.73 29.71
C GLU A 495 23.98 -3.43 28.35
N ASP A 496 23.71 -4.73 28.30
CA ASP A 496 23.72 -5.48 27.04
C ASP A 496 22.56 -5.10 26.12
N LEU A 497 21.41 -4.67 26.66
CA LEU A 497 20.32 -4.11 25.85
C LEU A 497 20.71 -2.77 25.23
N VAL A 498 21.42 -1.90 25.97
CA VAL A 498 21.96 -0.64 25.43
C VAL A 498 22.97 -0.92 24.33
N ARG A 499 23.85 -1.92 24.55
CA ARG A 499 24.82 -2.36 23.54
C ARG A 499 24.15 -2.92 22.29
N LEU A 500 23.16 -3.81 22.42
CA LEU A 500 22.37 -4.33 21.30
C LEU A 500 21.77 -3.19 20.48
N LYS A 501 21.12 -2.21 21.13
CA LYS A 501 20.55 -1.05 20.45
C LYS A 501 21.60 -0.26 19.68
N SER A 502 22.77 -0.04 20.26
CA SER A 502 23.89 0.65 19.60
C SER A 502 24.38 -0.12 18.37
N LEU A 503 24.61 -1.44 18.49
CA LEU A 503 25.06 -2.29 17.38
C LEU A 503 24.06 -2.32 16.23
N LEU A 504 22.76 -2.48 16.54
CA LEU A 504 21.71 -2.45 15.52
C LEU A 504 21.63 -1.08 14.84
N SER A 505 21.71 0.01 15.60
CA SER A 505 21.68 1.37 15.06
C SER A 505 22.84 1.63 14.09
N ASN A 506 24.03 1.10 14.37
CA ASN A 506 25.20 1.21 13.48
C ASN A 506 24.99 0.50 12.13
N ILE A 507 24.09 -0.49 12.07
CA ILE A 507 23.71 -1.23 10.87
C ILE A 507 22.39 -0.67 10.27
N GLY A 508 21.88 0.45 10.80
CA GLY A 508 20.63 1.07 10.35
C GLY A 508 19.37 0.27 10.72
N CYS A 509 19.45 -0.60 11.72
CA CYS A 509 18.37 -1.46 12.19
C CYS A 509 17.94 -1.09 13.61
N SER A 510 16.79 -1.61 14.04
CA SER A 510 16.29 -1.47 15.41
C SER A 510 15.63 -2.76 15.87
N ILE A 511 15.43 -2.90 17.18
CA ILE A 511 14.70 -4.04 17.74
C ILE A 511 13.24 -3.96 17.29
N PRO A 512 12.67 -5.04 16.71
CA PRO A 512 11.26 -5.05 16.32
C PRO A 512 10.33 -4.71 17.49
N THR A 513 9.28 -3.94 17.22
CA THR A 513 8.41 -3.40 18.26
C THR A 513 7.75 -4.48 19.12
N LEU A 514 7.31 -5.58 18.50
CA LEU A 514 6.71 -6.70 19.23
C LEU A 514 7.70 -7.39 20.17
N TYR A 515 8.94 -7.60 19.75
CA TYR A 515 9.98 -8.17 20.60
C TYR A 515 10.24 -7.29 21.83
N LYS A 516 10.32 -5.97 21.65
CA LYS A 516 10.43 -5.02 22.76
C LYS A 516 9.20 -5.07 23.67
N GLN A 517 8.00 -5.14 23.09
CA GLN A 517 6.75 -5.18 23.84
C GLN A 517 6.71 -6.42 24.74
N TYR A 518 6.97 -7.61 24.19
CA TYR A 518 6.95 -8.86 24.96
C TYR A 518 7.90 -8.85 26.14
N THR A 519 9.18 -8.50 25.93
CA THR A 519 10.19 -8.55 27.00
C THR A 519 9.98 -7.52 28.10
N GLU A 520 9.15 -6.51 27.88
CA GLU A 520 8.80 -5.52 28.88
C GLU A 520 7.56 -5.87 29.72
N LEU A 521 6.80 -6.92 29.36
CA LEU A 521 5.53 -7.29 30.01
C LEU A 521 5.71 -7.86 31.43
N CYS A 522 6.62 -8.82 31.57
CA CYS A 522 6.75 -9.61 32.79
C CYS A 522 8.03 -9.30 33.56
N GLU A 523 8.06 -9.75 34.81
CA GLU A 523 9.27 -9.89 35.62
C GLU A 523 10.21 -10.96 35.01
N PRO A 524 11.53 -10.95 35.35
CA PRO A 524 12.51 -11.87 34.78
C PRO A 524 12.07 -13.35 34.86
N GLY A 525 12.07 -14.06 33.73
CA GLY A 525 11.60 -15.44 33.60
C GLY A 525 10.09 -15.59 33.38
N GLY A 526 9.31 -14.51 33.31
CA GLY A 526 7.91 -14.54 32.89
C GLY A 526 7.70 -14.47 31.37
N VAL A 527 8.78 -14.24 30.61
CA VAL A 527 8.82 -14.28 29.14
C VAL A 527 9.97 -15.18 28.74
N GLN A 528 9.74 -16.08 27.80
CA GLN A 528 10.73 -17.00 27.26
C GLN A 528 10.62 -17.04 25.74
N PHE A 529 11.75 -17.12 25.04
CA PHE A 529 11.81 -17.44 23.62
C PHE A 529 12.28 -18.87 23.49
N ILE A 530 11.32 -19.77 23.22
CA ILE A 530 11.51 -21.22 23.25
C ILE A 530 12.50 -21.66 22.17
N ASP A 531 12.25 -21.27 20.92
CA ASP A 531 13.15 -21.53 19.81
C ASP A 531 12.94 -20.53 18.66
N PHE A 532 13.87 -20.52 17.71
CA PHE A 532 13.86 -19.66 16.53
C PHE A 532 13.99 -20.48 15.25
N GLY A 533 13.22 -20.14 14.22
CA GLY A 533 13.30 -20.79 12.92
C GLY A 533 12.97 -19.91 11.74
N THR A 534 13.28 -20.39 10.54
CA THR A 534 13.02 -19.62 9.31
C THR A 534 11.65 -20.01 8.72
N ASP A 535 10.85 -19.01 8.34
CA ASP A 535 9.62 -19.19 7.58
C ASP A 535 9.71 -18.63 6.14
N PRO A 536 9.98 -19.49 5.14
CA PRO A 536 9.97 -19.13 3.72
C PRO A 536 8.61 -18.71 3.17
N ALA A 537 7.49 -19.08 3.79
CA ALA A 537 6.16 -18.66 3.34
C ALA A 537 5.89 -17.17 3.61
N PHE A 538 6.70 -16.56 4.49
CA PHE A 538 6.58 -15.17 4.91
C PHE A 538 7.90 -14.41 4.70
N ASN A 539 8.38 -14.43 3.45
CA ASN A 539 9.62 -13.78 3.00
C ASN A 539 10.89 -14.18 3.78
N ASN A 540 11.01 -15.45 4.18
CA ASN A 540 12.16 -15.96 4.95
C ASN A 540 12.41 -15.15 6.24
N CYS A 541 11.34 -14.71 6.89
CA CYS A 541 11.45 -14.13 8.23
C CYS A 541 11.93 -15.20 9.23
N ILE A 542 12.40 -14.73 10.38
CA ILE A 542 12.75 -15.62 11.49
C ILE A 542 11.66 -15.52 12.54
N ASP A 543 10.96 -16.62 12.78
CA ASP A 543 9.97 -16.71 13.84
C ASP A 543 10.62 -17.20 15.12
N GLY A 544 10.52 -16.41 16.18
CA GLY A 544 10.76 -16.86 17.54
C GLY A 544 9.45 -17.28 18.20
N LEU A 545 9.38 -18.48 18.76
CA LEU A 545 8.25 -18.90 19.58
C LEU A 545 8.36 -18.27 20.96
N VAL A 546 7.56 -17.23 21.22
CA VAL A 546 7.52 -16.57 22.53
C VAL A 546 6.47 -17.22 23.42
N LEU A 547 6.77 -17.35 24.70
CA LEU A 547 5.88 -17.77 25.78
C LEU A 547 5.86 -16.69 26.85
N VAL A 548 4.67 -16.34 27.31
CA VAL A 548 4.41 -15.34 28.35
C VAL A 548 3.56 -15.97 29.44
N ASP A 549 4.03 -15.92 30.68
CA ASP A 549 3.26 -16.32 31.86
C ASP A 549 2.57 -15.08 32.48
N THR A 550 1.24 -15.02 32.38
CA THR A 550 0.48 -13.86 32.82
C THR A 550 0.50 -13.67 34.34
N THR A 551 0.81 -14.71 35.13
CA THR A 551 0.95 -14.56 36.58
C THR A 551 2.22 -13.80 36.98
N ARG A 552 3.14 -13.59 36.04
CA ARG A 552 4.40 -12.86 36.25
C ARG A 552 4.40 -11.49 35.59
N LEU A 553 3.23 -10.99 35.17
CA LEU A 553 3.09 -9.63 34.66
C LEU A 553 3.56 -8.61 35.70
N LYS A 554 4.31 -7.61 35.26
CA LYS A 554 4.68 -6.49 36.13
C LYS A 554 3.41 -5.81 36.65
N PRO A 555 3.36 -5.35 37.91
CA PRO A 555 2.18 -4.71 38.48
C PRO A 555 1.64 -3.55 37.63
N SER A 556 2.51 -2.73 37.05
CA SER A 556 2.13 -1.62 36.17
C SER A 556 1.47 -2.08 34.86
N ARG A 557 1.89 -3.23 34.31
CA ARG A 557 1.33 -3.81 33.09
C ARG A 557 -0.01 -4.50 33.36
N TYR A 558 -0.11 -5.22 34.47
CA TYR A 558 -1.38 -5.78 34.95
C TYR A 558 -2.42 -4.67 35.17
N GLN A 559 -2.02 -3.59 35.88
CA GLN A 559 -2.90 -2.45 36.13
C GLN A 559 -3.35 -1.80 34.82
N ARG A 560 -2.44 -1.66 33.85
CA ARG A 560 -2.71 -1.00 32.57
C ARG A 560 -3.64 -1.79 31.66
N TYR A 561 -3.47 -3.11 31.58
CA TYR A 561 -4.13 -3.95 30.58
C TYR A 561 -5.28 -4.81 31.13
N ILE A 562 -5.21 -5.30 32.37
CA ILE A 562 -6.19 -6.26 32.90
C ILE A 562 -7.08 -5.60 33.96
N ALA A 563 -6.49 -4.96 34.97
CA ALA A 563 -7.24 -4.45 36.12
C ALA A 563 -8.28 -3.38 35.73
N VAL A 564 -8.03 -2.58 34.68
CA VAL A 564 -8.98 -1.58 34.18
C VAL A 564 -10.31 -2.17 33.70
N HIS A 565 -10.36 -3.48 33.44
CA HIS A 565 -11.56 -4.19 32.99
C HIS A 565 -12.23 -4.98 34.12
N GLN A 566 -11.66 -5.00 35.32
CA GLN A 566 -12.28 -5.67 36.46
C GLN A 566 -13.33 -4.74 37.09
N PRO A 567 -14.50 -5.26 37.51
CA PRO A 567 -15.46 -4.45 38.24
C PRO A 567 -14.81 -3.92 39.51
N GLN A 568 -14.90 -2.60 39.74
CA GLN A 568 -14.45 -2.02 41.00
C GLN A 568 -15.23 -2.69 42.15
N PRO A 569 -14.57 -3.13 43.24
CA PRO A 569 -15.29 -3.59 44.41
C PRO A 569 -16.21 -2.46 44.87
N ALA A 570 -17.50 -2.77 45.06
CA ALA A 570 -18.45 -1.82 45.60
C ALA A 570 -17.88 -1.28 46.92
N GLU A 571 -17.71 0.04 47.00
CA GLU A 571 -17.37 0.70 48.26
C GLU A 571 -18.43 0.29 49.28
N THR A 572 -18.03 -0.56 50.24
CA THR A 572 -18.85 -0.83 51.42
C THR A 572 -18.98 0.48 52.17
N ALA A 573 -20.16 1.09 52.04
CA ALA A 573 -20.57 2.30 52.75
C ALA A 573 -20.57 2.11 54.27
#